data_AF-A0AAV0JFD9-F1
#
_entry.id   AF-A0AAV0JFD9-F1
#
_cell.length_a   1.000
_cell.length_b   1.000
_cell.length_c   1.000
_cell.angle_alpha   90.00
_cell.angle_beta   90.00
_cell.angle_gamma   90.00
#
_symmetry.space_group_name_H-M   'P 1'
#
loop_
_entity.id
_entity.type
_entity.pdbx_description
1 polymer ?
#
loop_
_entity_poly.entity_id
_entity_poly.type
_entity_poly.pdbx_seq_one_letter_code
_entity_poly.pdbx_strand_id
1 'polypeptide(L)'
;MELSDSHPSWFQFKNQGISSFSILLMVPQSKPRNYKSIFNCGKVLIGCDGVNSVVAKWLGFGKPAYARRSSIRGYAHFESGHGFVHKGFQFHGNGIRVGYNPCDEQTCYWFFTWTPSNEDKVIGNDPEKAKEFVLSTIGNVPDQLLDVIAKTGPRTYASPMRFRYPWELLWGNISKDNVCIAGDALHPMTSDVGQGANMALEDGVILARRLAEALLPRKADEEGEFERIRSGLSKFGEERRWRSFVMITTAYVIGYIQQSNWWVMKFVKDKFLSPVLGKLLLSRADFDCGELIKI
;
A
#
# COMPACT_ATOMS: atom_id res chain seq x y z
N MET A 1 0.84 -40.68 -5.56
CA MET A 1 -0.30 -40.44 -4.65
C MET A 1 -0.47 -38.93 -4.58
N GLU A 2 -1.64 -38.46 -4.97
CA GLU A 2 -1.96 -37.10 -5.38
C GLU A 2 -1.73 -36.05 -4.28
N LEU A 3 -1.23 -34.88 -4.70
CA LEU A 3 -1.24 -33.65 -3.92
C LEU A 3 -2.69 -33.18 -3.75
N SER A 4 -3.24 -33.31 -2.53
CA SER A 4 -4.60 -32.83 -2.22
C SER A 4 -4.63 -31.31 -2.01
N ASP A 5 -5.54 -30.68 -2.75
CA ASP A 5 -6.07 -29.32 -2.70
C ASP A 5 -5.66 -28.41 -1.52
N SER A 6 -4.98 -27.31 -1.84
CA SER A 6 -4.76 -26.17 -0.96
C SER A 6 -6.08 -25.39 -0.72
N HIS A 7 -6.62 -25.43 0.50
CA HIS A 7 -7.71 -24.56 0.92
C HIS A 7 -7.26 -23.10 1.06
N PRO A 8 -8.05 -22.09 0.61
CA PRO A 8 -7.81 -20.69 0.95
C PRO A 8 -7.85 -20.49 2.48
N SER A 9 -6.84 -19.80 3.03
CA SER A 9 -6.79 -19.47 4.46
C SER A 9 -7.63 -18.22 4.73
N TRP A 10 -8.76 -18.38 5.42
CA TRP A 10 -9.64 -17.30 5.85
C TRP A 10 -9.38 -16.96 7.31
N PHE A 11 -9.33 -15.68 7.65
CA PHE A 11 -9.36 -15.26 9.04
C PHE A 11 -10.79 -14.89 9.41
N GLN A 12 -11.47 -15.82 10.08
CA GLN A 12 -12.76 -15.56 10.72
C GLN A 12 -12.49 -15.08 12.14
N PHE A 13 -12.70 -13.80 12.40
CA PHE A 13 -12.64 -13.28 13.77
C PHE A 13 -13.96 -13.59 14.48
N LYS A 14 -13.91 -14.51 15.45
CA LYS A 14 -14.99 -14.72 16.43
C LYS A 14 -14.70 -13.88 17.67
N ASN A 15 -15.58 -12.95 18.00
CA ASN A 15 -15.48 -12.18 19.23
C ASN A 15 -15.92 -13.05 20.41
N GLN A 16 -15.07 -13.24 21.44
CA GLN A 16 -15.35 -14.14 22.57
C GLN A 16 -16.50 -13.66 23.50
N GLY A 17 -17.01 -12.43 23.30
CA GLY A 17 -18.12 -11.87 24.10
C GLY A 17 -19.50 -11.83 23.41
N ILE A 18 -19.61 -12.19 22.13
CA ILE A 18 -20.88 -12.13 21.37
C ILE A 18 -20.97 -13.39 20.51
N SER A 19 -21.82 -14.35 20.93
CA SER A 19 -21.81 -15.74 20.46
C SER A 19 -22.25 -15.99 19.00
N SER A 20 -22.34 -14.97 18.14
CA SER A 20 -22.74 -15.13 16.72
C SER A 20 -21.99 -14.21 15.73
N PHE A 21 -20.92 -13.53 16.16
CA PHE A 21 -20.25 -12.54 15.32
C PHE A 21 -19.13 -13.14 14.46
N SER A 22 -19.15 -12.89 13.15
CA SER A 22 -18.08 -13.25 12.21
C SER A 22 -17.83 -12.11 11.24
N ILE A 23 -16.71 -11.41 11.40
CA ILE A 23 -16.14 -10.55 10.35
C ILE A 23 -15.32 -11.45 9.44
N LEU A 24 -15.64 -11.45 8.15
CA LEU A 24 -14.82 -12.12 7.16
C LEU A 24 -13.82 -11.12 6.58
N LEU A 25 -12.54 -11.30 6.92
CA LEU A 25 -11.44 -10.59 6.27
C LEU A 25 -10.94 -11.45 5.12
N MET A 26 -11.06 -10.92 3.90
CA MET A 26 -10.45 -11.56 2.74
C MET A 26 -8.98 -11.15 2.67
N VAL A 27 -8.09 -12.09 3.02
CA VAL A 27 -6.64 -11.97 2.99
C VAL A 27 -6.12 -12.74 1.77
N PRO A 28 -5.08 -12.27 1.06
CA PRO A 28 -4.71 -12.82 -0.23
C PRO A 28 -4.01 -14.18 -0.10
N GLN A 29 -4.77 -15.28 -0.09
CA GLN A 29 -4.25 -16.64 -0.28
C GLN A 29 -5.23 -17.45 -1.15
N SER A 30 -4.92 -17.53 -2.44
CA SER A 30 -5.55 -18.33 -3.51
C SER A 30 -6.92 -17.89 -4.06
N LYS A 31 -7.15 -18.18 -5.36
CA LYS A 31 -8.36 -17.83 -6.13
C LYS A 31 -9.53 -18.75 -5.74
N PRO A 32 -10.65 -18.26 -5.20
CA PRO A 32 -11.80 -19.11 -4.96
C PRO A 32 -12.55 -19.48 -6.26
N ARG A 33 -13.10 -20.69 -6.30
CA ARG A 33 -13.83 -21.26 -7.45
C ARG A 33 -15.25 -20.66 -7.63
N ASN A 34 -15.83 -20.04 -6.61
CA ASN A 34 -17.17 -19.42 -6.70
C ASN A 34 -17.27 -18.16 -5.82
N TYR A 35 -17.18 -16.98 -6.42
CA TYR A 35 -17.18 -15.71 -5.70
C TYR A 35 -18.57 -15.30 -5.19
N LYS A 36 -19.66 -15.76 -5.82
CA LYS A 36 -21.03 -15.33 -5.46
C LYS A 36 -21.49 -15.81 -4.09
N SER A 37 -21.04 -16.97 -3.63
CA SER A 37 -21.39 -17.48 -2.29
C SER A 37 -20.61 -16.79 -1.16
N ILE A 38 -19.44 -16.21 -1.47
CA ILE A 38 -18.57 -15.54 -0.48
C ILE A 38 -19.16 -14.21 -0.03
N PHE A 39 -19.81 -13.48 -0.93
CA PHE A 39 -20.47 -12.20 -0.59
C PHE A 39 -21.67 -12.37 0.35
N ASN A 40 -22.14 -13.60 0.60
CA ASN A 40 -23.34 -13.87 1.40
C ASN A 40 -23.07 -14.61 2.73
N CYS A 41 -21.81 -14.94 3.08
CA CYS A 41 -21.51 -15.82 4.22
C CYS A 41 -21.11 -15.13 5.53
N GLY A 42 -21.14 -13.80 5.61
CA GLY A 42 -20.78 -13.04 6.81
C GLY A 42 -21.62 -11.78 7.00
N LYS A 43 -21.68 -11.27 8.24
CA LYS A 43 -22.38 -10.01 8.54
C LYS A 43 -21.72 -8.80 7.84
N VAL A 44 -20.40 -8.83 7.69
CA VAL A 44 -19.59 -7.82 7.01
C VAL A 44 -18.46 -8.51 6.23
N LEU A 45 -18.21 -8.08 4.99
CA LEU A 45 -17.06 -8.47 4.19
C LEU A 45 -16.18 -7.24 3.91
N ILE A 46 -14.90 -7.32 4.29
CA ILE A 46 -13.92 -6.26 4.01
C ILE A 46 -12.85 -6.84 3.09
N GLY A 47 -12.75 -6.29 1.88
CA GLY A 47 -11.70 -6.61 0.92
C GLY A 47 -10.39 -5.92 1.28
N CYS A 48 -9.49 -6.67 1.91
CA CYS A 48 -8.12 -6.28 2.23
C CYS A 48 -7.11 -7.15 1.46
N ASP A 49 -7.49 -7.60 0.28
CA ASP A 49 -6.80 -8.60 -0.55
C ASP A 49 -5.77 -7.99 -1.53
N GLY A 50 -5.37 -6.74 -1.27
CA GLY A 50 -4.23 -6.08 -1.89
C GLY A 50 -4.48 -5.57 -3.31
N VAL A 51 -3.38 -5.19 -3.99
CA VAL A 51 -3.42 -4.53 -5.31
C VAL A 51 -4.13 -5.32 -6.41
N ASN A 52 -4.28 -6.64 -6.28
CA ASN A 52 -4.99 -7.47 -7.24
C ASN A 52 -6.40 -7.87 -6.75
N SER A 53 -7.01 -7.02 -5.92
CA SER A 53 -8.24 -7.31 -5.20
C SER A 53 -9.39 -7.82 -6.10
N VAL A 54 -9.94 -8.96 -5.70
CA VAL A 54 -11.14 -9.54 -6.31
C VAL A 54 -12.39 -8.82 -5.83
N VAL A 55 -12.37 -8.29 -4.60
CA VAL A 55 -13.50 -7.53 -4.02
C VAL A 55 -13.62 -6.17 -4.71
N ALA A 56 -12.51 -5.47 -4.94
CA ALA A 56 -12.51 -4.22 -5.71
C ALA A 56 -13.04 -4.46 -7.14
N LYS A 57 -12.60 -5.54 -7.79
CA LYS A 57 -13.11 -5.91 -9.11
C LYS A 57 -14.63 -6.17 -9.10
N TRP A 58 -15.15 -6.84 -8.06
CA TRP A 58 -16.59 -7.08 -7.91
C TRP A 58 -17.38 -5.78 -7.70
N LEU A 59 -16.81 -4.81 -6.99
CA LEU A 59 -17.36 -3.45 -6.83
C LEU A 59 -17.31 -2.60 -8.11
N GLY A 60 -16.74 -3.13 -9.20
CA GLY A 60 -16.66 -2.47 -10.50
C GLY A 60 -15.38 -1.66 -10.72
N PHE A 61 -14.39 -1.75 -9.82
CA PHE A 61 -13.12 -1.09 -10.02
C PHE A 61 -12.26 -1.76 -11.10
N GLY A 62 -11.49 -0.92 -11.81
CA GLY A 62 -10.53 -1.38 -12.81
C GLY A 62 -9.33 -2.08 -12.19
N LYS A 63 -8.59 -2.82 -13.03
CA LYS A 63 -7.27 -3.35 -12.66
C LYS A 63 -6.30 -2.18 -12.47
N PRO A 64 -5.48 -2.14 -11.40
CA PRO A 64 -4.51 -1.07 -11.20
C PRO A 64 -3.55 -0.91 -12.39
N ALA A 65 -3.34 0.33 -12.78
CA ALA A 65 -2.51 0.74 -13.88
C ALA A 65 -1.03 0.56 -13.53
N TYR A 66 -0.23 0.21 -14.54
CA TYR A 66 1.22 0.18 -14.40
C TYR A 66 1.76 1.62 -14.49
N ALA A 67 2.48 2.06 -13.46
CA ALA A 67 3.03 3.42 -13.38
C ALA A 67 4.25 3.66 -14.31
N ARG A 68 4.57 2.69 -15.19
CA ARG A 68 5.75 2.66 -16.05
C ARG A 68 7.09 2.70 -15.30
N ARG A 69 7.07 2.35 -14.03
CA ARG A 69 8.22 2.36 -13.13
C ARG A 69 8.26 1.05 -12.35
N SER A 70 9.46 0.56 -12.09
CA SER A 70 9.69 -0.60 -11.25
C SER A 70 10.51 -0.22 -10.02
N SER A 71 10.47 -1.13 -9.06
CA SER A 71 11.19 -1.02 -7.80
C SER A 71 11.92 -2.32 -7.52
N ILE A 72 13.16 -2.25 -7.07
CA ILE A 72 13.91 -3.31 -6.40
C ILE A 72 14.10 -2.86 -4.95
N ARG A 73 13.95 -3.79 -4.02
CA ARG A 73 14.18 -3.54 -2.59
C ARG A 73 14.99 -4.66 -2.00
N GLY A 74 15.80 -4.34 -1.01
CA GLY A 74 16.57 -5.32 -0.27
C GLY A 74 16.78 -4.86 1.16
N TYR A 75 17.31 -5.78 1.96
CA TYR A 75 17.83 -5.48 3.28
C TYR A 75 19.32 -5.76 3.27
N ALA A 76 20.08 -4.88 3.88
CA ALA A 76 21.49 -5.07 4.15
C ALA A 76 21.68 -5.39 5.64
N HIS A 77 22.59 -6.30 5.94
CA HIS A 77 22.91 -6.70 7.31
C HIS A 77 24.38 -6.41 7.62
N PHE A 78 24.60 -5.80 8.78
CA PHE A 78 25.90 -5.36 9.27
C PHE A 78 26.15 -6.04 10.62
N GLU A 79 26.94 -7.11 10.63
CA GLU A 79 27.17 -7.93 11.84
C GLU A 79 27.70 -7.12 13.03
N SER A 80 28.57 -6.14 12.77
CA SER A 80 29.15 -5.23 13.79
C SER A 80 28.36 -3.94 13.99
N GLY A 81 27.15 -3.85 13.42
CA GLY A 81 26.37 -2.63 13.34
C GLY A 81 26.82 -1.70 12.21
N HIS A 82 25.90 -0.86 11.74
CA HIS A 82 26.15 0.01 10.58
C HIS A 82 26.67 1.41 10.95
N GLY A 83 26.50 1.86 12.20
CA GLY A 83 26.97 3.17 12.68
C GLY A 83 26.30 4.42 12.06
N PHE A 84 25.47 4.26 11.02
CA PHE A 84 24.65 5.33 10.45
C PHE A 84 23.69 5.98 11.46
N VAL A 85 23.47 7.28 11.27
CA VAL A 85 22.42 8.04 11.98
C VAL A 85 21.03 7.52 11.61
N HIS A 86 20.07 7.53 12.54
CA HIS A 86 18.69 7.09 12.31
C HIS A 86 17.90 8.11 11.46
N LYS A 87 18.29 8.23 10.20
CA LYS A 87 17.67 9.08 9.18
C LYS A 87 17.58 8.31 7.86
N GLY A 88 16.48 8.49 7.15
CA GLY A 88 16.33 8.01 5.78
C GLY A 88 17.12 8.87 4.80
N PHE A 89 17.83 8.22 3.88
CA PHE A 89 18.56 8.88 2.81
C PHE A 89 17.92 8.53 1.47
N GLN A 90 17.70 9.56 0.64
CA GLN A 90 17.13 9.39 -0.69
C GLN A 90 17.90 10.25 -1.70
N PHE A 91 18.29 9.61 -2.78
CA PHE A 91 18.99 10.18 -3.92
C PHE A 91 18.15 10.00 -5.18
N HIS A 92 18.17 10.98 -6.06
CA HIS A 92 17.38 10.95 -7.30
C HIS A 92 18.08 11.74 -8.41
N GLY A 93 17.86 11.31 -9.66
CA GLY A 93 18.43 11.93 -10.85
C GLY A 93 18.58 10.90 -11.96
N ASN A 94 18.75 11.33 -13.21
CA ASN A 94 19.01 10.46 -14.35
C ASN A 94 18.01 9.28 -14.51
N GLY A 95 16.75 9.46 -14.13
CA GLY A 95 15.68 8.49 -14.36
C GLY A 95 15.52 7.49 -13.22
N ILE A 96 16.33 7.65 -12.18
CA ILE A 96 16.38 6.75 -11.04
C ILE A 96 16.11 7.48 -9.73
N ARG A 97 15.67 6.69 -8.75
CA ARG A 97 15.69 7.09 -7.34
C ARG A 97 16.14 5.89 -6.52
N VAL A 98 17.07 6.14 -5.62
CA VAL A 98 17.71 5.14 -4.78
C VAL A 98 17.84 5.69 -3.37
N GLY A 99 17.76 4.84 -2.36
CA GLY A 99 17.86 5.29 -0.99
C GLY A 99 17.94 4.14 -0.01
N TYR A 100 18.25 4.48 1.23
CA TYR A 100 18.27 3.53 2.33
C TYR A 100 17.74 4.15 3.62
N ASN A 101 17.21 3.31 4.50
CA ASN A 101 16.71 3.65 5.81
C ASN A 101 17.27 2.65 6.82
N PRO A 102 18.04 3.10 7.82
CA PRO A 102 18.37 2.29 8.98
C PRO A 102 17.09 1.83 9.70
N CYS A 103 16.93 0.52 9.87
CA CYS A 103 15.77 -0.08 10.54
C CYS A 103 16.05 -0.32 12.03
N ASP A 104 17.25 -0.81 12.33
CA ASP A 104 17.80 -1.08 13.65
C ASP A 104 19.33 -0.97 13.56
N GLU A 105 20.08 -1.24 14.64
CA GLU A 105 21.55 -1.08 14.68
C GLU A 105 22.33 -1.86 13.60
N GLN A 106 21.76 -2.94 13.07
CA GLN A 106 22.43 -3.88 12.17
C GLN A 106 21.77 -3.95 10.78
N THR A 107 20.55 -3.45 10.62
CA THR A 107 19.75 -3.66 9.43
C THR A 107 19.44 -2.36 8.73
N CYS A 108 19.71 -2.30 7.43
CA CYS A 108 19.29 -1.20 6.56
C CYS A 108 18.35 -1.70 5.48
N TYR A 109 17.17 -1.11 5.36
CA TYR A 109 16.31 -1.27 4.20
C TYR A 109 16.81 -0.36 3.07
N TRP A 110 16.95 -0.88 1.86
CA TRP A 110 17.25 -0.05 0.70
C TRP A 110 16.26 -0.28 -0.43
N PHE A 111 16.10 0.74 -1.26
CA PHE A 111 15.22 0.71 -2.41
C PHE A 111 15.89 1.36 -3.61
N PHE A 112 15.56 0.85 -4.79
CA PHE A 112 15.93 1.39 -6.08
C PHE A 112 14.68 1.42 -6.95
N THR A 113 14.44 2.52 -7.65
CA THR A 113 13.32 2.68 -8.57
C THR A 113 13.78 3.31 -9.86
N TRP A 114 13.29 2.79 -10.98
CA TRP A 114 13.67 3.22 -12.33
C TRP A 114 12.53 3.03 -13.32
N THR A 115 12.68 3.57 -14.52
CA THR A 115 11.81 3.29 -15.67
C THR A 115 12.43 2.15 -16.48
N PRO A 116 11.83 0.94 -16.50
CA PRO A 116 12.43 -0.21 -17.16
C PRO A 116 12.51 -0.07 -18.69
N SER A 117 13.64 -0.50 -19.24
CA SER A 117 13.79 -0.82 -20.66
C SER A 117 13.11 -2.17 -20.99
N ASN A 118 13.04 -2.54 -22.27
CA ASN A 118 12.55 -3.87 -22.66
C ASN A 118 13.48 -5.02 -22.22
N GLU A 119 14.74 -4.73 -21.95
CA GLU A 119 15.79 -5.69 -21.57
C GLU A 119 15.80 -5.97 -20.05
N ASP A 120 15.23 -5.08 -19.24
CA ASP A 120 15.29 -5.11 -17.76
C ASP A 120 14.30 -6.11 -17.09
N LYS A 121 13.50 -6.86 -17.87
CA LYS A 121 12.30 -7.55 -17.37
C LYS A 121 12.54 -8.75 -16.43
N VAL A 122 13.80 -9.17 -16.21
CA VAL A 122 14.14 -10.47 -15.58
C VAL A 122 14.97 -10.35 -14.27
N ILE A 123 15.24 -9.14 -13.80
CA ILE A 123 16.32 -8.91 -12.79
C ILE A 123 15.85 -9.16 -11.33
N GLY A 124 14.57 -9.44 -11.12
CA GLY A 124 13.87 -8.95 -9.93
C GLY A 124 13.99 -9.66 -8.58
N ASN A 125 14.30 -10.96 -8.53
CA ASN A 125 14.27 -11.74 -7.28
C ASN A 125 15.58 -12.46 -6.99
N ASP A 126 16.58 -12.28 -7.84
CA ASP A 126 17.93 -12.80 -7.65
C ASP A 126 18.76 -11.67 -6.99
N PRO A 127 19.21 -11.85 -5.74
CA PRO A 127 19.95 -10.81 -5.03
C PRO A 127 21.22 -10.35 -5.74
N GLU A 128 21.96 -11.26 -6.37
CA GLU A 128 23.22 -10.91 -7.03
C GLU A 128 22.97 -10.11 -8.30
N LYS A 129 22.04 -10.57 -9.15
CA LYS A 129 21.67 -9.83 -10.36
C LYS A 129 21.05 -8.47 -10.04
N ALA A 130 20.24 -8.41 -8.97
CA ALA A 130 19.66 -7.15 -8.50
C ALA A 130 20.74 -6.17 -8.04
N LYS A 131 21.73 -6.64 -7.26
CA LYS A 131 22.88 -5.82 -6.84
C LYS A 131 23.68 -5.33 -8.05
N GLU A 132 24.08 -6.23 -8.94
CA GLU A 132 24.88 -5.91 -10.13
C GLU A 132 24.17 -4.87 -11.00
N PHE A 133 22.89 -5.08 -11.28
CA PHE A 133 22.08 -4.14 -12.04
C PHE A 133 21.96 -2.76 -11.36
N VAL A 134 21.69 -2.73 -10.06
CA VAL A 134 21.59 -1.44 -9.34
C VAL A 134 22.94 -0.74 -9.33
N LEU A 135 24.04 -1.43 -9.00
CA LEU A 135 25.39 -0.85 -8.94
C LEU A 135 25.88 -0.35 -10.31
N SER A 136 25.54 -1.03 -11.40
CA SER A 136 25.86 -0.60 -12.77
C SER A 136 25.00 0.57 -13.27
N THR A 137 23.82 0.77 -12.67
CA THR A 137 22.88 1.83 -13.09
C THR A 137 23.03 3.11 -12.27
N ILE A 138 23.36 2.99 -10.98
CA ILE A 138 23.55 4.16 -10.12
C ILE A 138 24.82 4.90 -10.53
N GLY A 139 24.70 6.23 -10.68
CA GLY A 139 25.82 7.10 -10.99
C GLY A 139 26.63 7.45 -9.73
N ASN A 140 27.18 8.66 -9.71
CA ASN A 140 27.92 9.16 -8.55
C ASN A 140 27.00 9.30 -7.32
N VAL A 141 27.18 8.44 -6.33
CA VAL A 141 26.44 8.39 -5.06
C VAL A 141 27.42 8.21 -3.90
N PRO A 142 27.05 8.55 -2.65
CA PRO A 142 27.94 8.37 -1.52
C PRO A 142 28.32 6.91 -1.28
N ASP A 143 29.57 6.66 -0.86
CA ASP A 143 30.12 5.32 -0.59
C ASP A 143 29.25 4.52 0.39
N GLN A 144 28.60 5.19 1.33
CA GLN A 144 27.66 4.56 2.27
C GLN A 144 26.53 3.80 1.56
N LEU A 145 25.97 4.38 0.49
CA LEU A 145 24.91 3.72 -0.27
C LEU A 145 25.47 2.51 -1.03
N LEU A 146 26.69 2.62 -1.58
CA LEU A 146 27.36 1.51 -2.26
C LEU A 146 27.58 0.35 -1.28
N ASP A 147 28.05 0.63 -0.08
CA ASP A 147 28.28 -0.36 0.97
C ASP A 147 26.97 -1.05 1.42
N VAL A 148 25.88 -0.28 1.59
CA VAL A 148 24.55 -0.83 1.87
C VAL A 148 24.10 -1.79 0.77
N ILE A 149 24.22 -1.41 -0.51
CA ILE A 149 23.80 -2.28 -1.61
C ILE A 149 24.71 -3.52 -1.70
N ALA A 150 26.02 -3.36 -1.50
CA ALA A 150 26.97 -4.48 -1.52
C ALA A 150 26.67 -5.52 -0.43
N LYS A 151 26.27 -5.07 0.77
CA LYS A 151 25.90 -5.91 1.92
C LYS A 151 24.46 -6.41 1.90
N THR A 152 23.78 -6.36 0.74
CA THR A 152 22.42 -6.92 0.62
C THR A 152 22.41 -8.40 1.02
N GLY A 153 21.48 -8.75 1.89
CA GLY A 153 21.24 -10.10 2.35
C GLY A 153 20.68 -11.02 1.25
N PRO A 154 20.23 -12.23 1.63
CA PRO A 154 19.95 -13.31 0.67
C PRO A 154 18.67 -13.11 -0.16
N ARG A 155 17.97 -11.98 -0.03
CA ARG A 155 16.69 -11.73 -0.69
C ARG A 155 16.57 -10.30 -1.18
N THR A 156 16.13 -10.17 -2.42
CA THR A 156 15.66 -8.92 -3.02
C THR A 156 14.24 -9.11 -3.55
N TYR A 157 13.50 -8.01 -3.63
CA TYR A 157 12.12 -7.99 -4.07
C TYR A 157 11.94 -6.95 -5.15
N ALA A 158 11.77 -7.38 -6.40
CA ALA A 158 11.37 -6.48 -7.45
C ALA A 158 9.89 -6.59 -7.79
N SER A 159 9.30 -5.44 -8.07
CA SER A 159 7.94 -5.37 -8.55
C SER A 159 7.73 -4.16 -9.44
N PRO A 160 6.88 -4.27 -10.48
CA PRO A 160 6.34 -3.11 -11.16
C PRO A 160 5.47 -2.31 -10.19
N MET A 161 5.61 -0.99 -10.22
CA MET A 161 4.79 -0.08 -9.42
C MET A 161 3.41 0.06 -10.08
N ARG A 162 2.36 -0.10 -9.29
CA ARG A 162 0.98 0.01 -9.77
C ARG A 162 0.20 1.01 -8.93
N PHE A 163 -0.83 1.58 -9.53
CA PHE A 163 -1.73 2.50 -8.84
C PHE A 163 -3.14 2.41 -9.42
N ARG A 164 -4.14 2.80 -8.63
CA ARG A 164 -5.50 3.02 -9.13
C ARG A 164 -5.59 4.41 -9.74
N TYR A 165 -6.29 4.57 -10.85
CA TYR A 165 -6.49 5.93 -11.35
C TYR A 165 -7.37 6.74 -10.38
N PRO A 166 -6.97 7.96 -9.96
CA PRO A 166 -7.72 8.71 -8.96
C PRO A 166 -9.20 8.95 -9.34
N TRP A 167 -9.52 9.13 -10.62
CA TRP A 167 -10.90 9.32 -11.08
C TRP A 167 -11.81 8.10 -10.87
N GLU A 168 -11.26 6.88 -10.78
CA GLU A 168 -12.05 5.71 -10.39
C GLU A 168 -12.65 5.88 -8.98
N LEU A 169 -11.99 6.64 -8.10
CA LEU A 169 -12.53 6.96 -6.78
C LEU A 169 -13.57 8.07 -6.81
N LEU A 170 -13.74 8.83 -7.90
CA LEU A 170 -14.80 9.84 -7.98
C LEU A 170 -16.15 9.21 -8.31
N TRP A 171 -16.14 8.13 -9.09
CA TRP A 171 -17.36 7.49 -9.60
C TRP A 171 -17.57 6.05 -9.11
N GLY A 172 -16.52 5.40 -8.59
CA GLY A 172 -16.59 4.03 -8.09
C GLY A 172 -17.26 3.92 -6.71
N ASN A 173 -17.77 2.73 -6.42
CA ASN A 173 -18.38 2.42 -5.12
C ASN A 173 -17.35 1.73 -4.22
N ILE A 174 -16.94 2.40 -3.15
CA ILE A 174 -15.99 1.85 -2.15
C ILE A 174 -16.66 0.78 -1.27
N SER A 175 -17.98 0.86 -1.15
CA SER A 175 -18.82 -0.10 -0.45
C SER A 175 -20.09 -0.39 -1.25
N LYS A 176 -20.64 -1.57 -1.04
CA LYS A 176 -21.95 -1.97 -1.53
C LYS A 176 -22.54 -2.96 -0.54
N ASP A 177 -23.77 -2.71 -0.08
CA ASP A 177 -24.45 -3.54 0.91
C ASP A 177 -23.58 -3.71 2.18
N ASN A 178 -23.29 -4.94 2.59
CA ASN A 178 -22.41 -5.27 3.72
C ASN A 178 -20.93 -5.48 3.32
N VAL A 179 -20.53 -5.01 2.14
CA VAL A 179 -19.19 -5.19 1.58
C VAL A 179 -18.47 -3.85 1.43
N CYS A 180 -17.20 -3.77 1.78
CA CYS A 180 -16.32 -2.64 1.44
C CYS A 180 -14.89 -3.09 1.10
N ILE A 181 -14.05 -2.16 0.63
CA ILE A 181 -12.62 -2.39 0.38
C ILE A 181 -11.74 -1.41 1.16
N ALA A 182 -10.56 -1.85 1.58
CA ALA A 182 -9.59 -1.08 2.33
C ALA A 182 -8.14 -1.44 1.95
N GLY A 183 -7.17 -0.62 2.37
CA GLY A 183 -5.76 -0.78 2.02
C GLY A 183 -5.54 -0.73 0.51
N ASP A 184 -4.58 -1.52 0.03
CA ASP A 184 -4.22 -1.60 -1.40
C ASP A 184 -5.36 -2.11 -2.31
N ALA A 185 -6.44 -2.68 -1.76
CA ALA A 185 -7.64 -2.97 -2.55
C ALA A 185 -8.37 -1.69 -2.96
N LEU A 186 -8.46 -0.73 -2.02
CA LEU A 186 -9.08 0.58 -2.22
C LEU A 186 -8.14 1.54 -2.93
N HIS A 187 -6.96 1.78 -2.37
CA HIS A 187 -6.08 2.89 -2.76
C HIS A 187 -4.66 2.43 -3.12
N PRO A 188 -4.49 1.43 -4.01
CA PRO A 188 -3.14 1.06 -4.44
C PRO A 188 -2.48 2.28 -5.05
N MET A 189 -1.28 2.59 -4.57
CA MET A 189 -0.52 3.76 -4.95
C MET A 189 0.95 3.43 -5.13
N THR A 190 1.67 4.31 -5.82
CA THR A 190 3.11 4.18 -5.94
C THR A 190 3.79 4.49 -4.60
N SER A 191 4.89 3.82 -4.28
CA SER A 191 5.56 3.96 -2.98
C SER A 191 6.34 5.27 -2.80
N ASP A 192 6.14 6.25 -3.68
CA ASP A 192 6.92 7.49 -3.79
C ASP A 192 6.87 8.40 -2.55
N VAL A 193 5.84 8.22 -1.73
CA VAL A 193 5.61 9.01 -0.50
C VAL A 193 5.62 8.17 0.76
N GLY A 194 5.79 6.84 0.65
CA GLY A 194 5.87 5.94 1.80
C GLY A 194 4.59 5.82 2.64
N GLN A 195 3.41 6.17 2.12
CA GLN A 195 2.17 6.26 2.92
C GLN A 195 1.16 5.13 2.70
N GLY A 196 1.41 4.15 1.82
CA GLY A 196 0.44 3.09 1.53
C GLY A 196 0.03 2.28 2.78
N ALA A 197 1.01 1.85 3.59
CA ALA A 197 0.74 1.12 4.83
C ALA A 197 0.01 2.00 5.87
N ASN A 198 0.42 3.25 6.02
CA ASN A 198 -0.23 4.20 6.94
C ASN A 198 -1.69 4.44 6.54
N MET A 199 -1.97 4.58 5.25
CA MET A 199 -3.32 4.69 4.72
C MET A 199 -4.18 3.46 5.04
N ALA A 200 -3.60 2.26 5.02
CA ALA A 200 -4.30 1.05 5.44
C ALA A 200 -4.58 1.02 6.96
N LEU A 201 -3.68 1.56 7.78
CA LEU A 201 -3.91 1.72 9.23
C LEU A 201 -5.00 2.75 9.51
N GLU A 202 -5.00 3.89 8.82
CA GLU A 202 -6.08 4.88 8.86
C GLU A 202 -7.44 4.23 8.54
N ASP A 203 -7.48 3.40 7.49
CA ASP A 203 -8.71 2.67 7.14
C ASP A 203 -9.17 1.75 8.27
N GLY A 204 -8.25 1.04 8.93
CA GLY A 204 -8.54 0.14 10.04
C GLY A 204 -9.19 0.87 11.21
N VAL A 205 -8.67 2.04 11.60
CA VAL A 205 -9.22 2.87 12.68
C VAL A 205 -10.63 3.36 12.32
N ILE A 206 -10.81 3.86 11.09
CA ILE A 206 -12.11 4.38 10.65
C ILE A 206 -13.15 3.26 10.53
N LEU A 207 -12.77 2.10 9.98
CA LEU A 207 -13.64 0.92 9.91
C LEU A 207 -14.05 0.46 11.31
N ALA A 208 -13.10 0.36 12.24
CA ALA A 208 -13.39 -0.03 13.62
C ALA A 208 -14.41 0.92 14.26
N ARG A 209 -14.24 2.24 14.09
CA ARG A 209 -15.21 3.25 14.56
C ARG A 209 -16.59 3.06 13.93
N ARG A 210 -16.66 2.98 12.59
CA ARG A 210 -17.93 2.89 11.86
C ARG A 210 -18.69 1.59 12.15
N LEU A 211 -17.97 0.49 12.31
CA LEU A 211 -18.57 -0.79 12.67
C LEU A 211 -19.01 -0.81 14.14
N ALA A 212 -18.23 -0.23 15.07
CA ALA A 212 -18.66 -0.10 16.46
C ALA A 212 -19.96 0.73 16.56
N GLU A 213 -20.05 1.87 15.88
CA GLU A 213 -21.29 2.68 15.82
C GLU A 213 -22.51 1.89 15.32
N ALA A 214 -22.30 1.01 14.34
CA ALA A 214 -23.37 0.21 13.74
C ALA A 214 -23.80 -0.98 14.62
N LEU A 215 -22.85 -1.55 15.37
CA LEU A 215 -23.01 -2.82 16.11
C LEU A 215 -23.28 -2.64 17.60
N LEU A 216 -23.07 -1.45 18.18
CA LEU A 216 -23.39 -1.18 19.58
C LEU A 216 -24.87 -1.47 19.87
N PRO A 217 -25.19 -1.99 21.07
CA PRO A 217 -26.50 -2.53 21.38
C PRO A 217 -27.58 -1.43 21.32
N ARG A 218 -28.34 -1.44 20.23
CA ARG A 218 -29.64 -0.80 20.10
C ARG A 218 -30.68 -1.93 20.02
N LYS A 219 -31.92 -1.68 20.47
CA LYS A 219 -33.00 -2.69 20.49
C LYS A 219 -32.98 -3.49 19.17
N ALA A 220 -32.85 -4.81 19.32
CA ALA A 220 -32.40 -5.71 18.27
C ALA A 220 -33.52 -6.00 17.24
N ASP A 221 -33.34 -5.49 16.02
CA ASP A 221 -33.92 -6.04 14.80
C ASP A 221 -32.78 -6.33 13.80
N GLU A 222 -32.86 -7.46 13.10
CA GLU A 222 -31.82 -7.90 12.16
C GLU A 222 -31.78 -7.00 10.90
N GLU A 223 -32.95 -6.58 10.41
CA GLU A 223 -33.07 -5.64 9.29
C GLU A 223 -32.44 -4.28 9.60
N GLY A 224 -32.66 -3.76 10.81
CA GLY A 224 -32.04 -2.51 11.24
C GLY A 224 -30.53 -2.66 11.47
N GLU A 225 -30.04 -3.84 11.90
CA GLU A 225 -28.60 -4.10 11.98
C GLU A 225 -27.93 -4.04 10.61
N PHE A 226 -28.50 -4.71 9.61
CA PHE A 226 -27.97 -4.71 8.25
C PHE A 226 -27.90 -3.29 7.67
N GLU A 227 -28.96 -2.50 7.83
CA GLU A 227 -28.98 -1.13 7.31
C GLU A 227 -28.00 -0.21 8.07
N ARG A 228 -27.81 -0.42 9.38
CA ARG A 228 -26.76 0.28 10.16
C ARG A 228 -25.36 -0.05 9.66
N ILE A 229 -25.08 -1.33 9.39
CA ILE A 229 -23.80 -1.78 8.82
C ILE A 229 -23.59 -1.13 7.46
N ARG A 230 -24.57 -1.24 6.56
CA ARG A 230 -24.52 -0.66 5.22
C ARG A 230 -24.24 0.85 5.26
N SER A 231 -24.96 1.57 6.13
CA SER A 231 -24.75 3.00 6.35
C SER A 231 -23.34 3.30 6.89
N GLY A 232 -22.85 2.52 7.84
CA GLY A 232 -21.51 2.64 8.40
C GLY A 232 -20.42 2.45 7.35
N LEU A 233 -20.55 1.45 6.48
CA LEU A 233 -19.62 1.20 5.38
C LEU A 233 -19.66 2.29 4.31
N SER A 234 -20.84 2.85 4.01
CA SER A 234 -20.97 4.00 3.10
C SER A 234 -20.22 5.22 3.64
N LYS A 235 -20.40 5.54 4.93
CA LYS A 235 -19.68 6.65 5.59
C LYS A 235 -18.17 6.44 5.62
N PHE A 236 -17.72 5.21 5.86
CA PHE A 236 -16.31 4.86 5.69
C PHE A 236 -15.83 5.18 4.26
N GLY A 237 -16.57 4.74 3.24
CA GLY A 237 -16.26 5.04 1.85
C GLY A 237 -16.17 6.54 1.56
N GLU A 238 -17.13 7.34 2.05
CA GLU A 238 -17.15 8.79 1.90
C GLU A 238 -15.92 9.47 2.52
N GLU A 239 -15.56 9.11 3.76
CA GLU A 239 -14.37 9.65 4.44
C GLU A 239 -13.07 9.30 3.70
N ARG A 240 -12.97 8.05 3.22
CA ARG A 240 -11.74 7.57 2.57
C ARG A 240 -11.62 8.00 1.12
N ARG A 241 -12.70 8.37 0.44
CA ARG A 241 -12.72 8.71 -0.99
C ARG A 241 -11.73 9.83 -1.32
N TRP A 242 -11.90 10.98 -0.67
CA TRP A 242 -11.07 12.15 -0.98
C TRP A 242 -9.62 11.98 -0.52
N ARG A 243 -9.43 11.40 0.67
CA ARG A 243 -8.10 11.09 1.21
C ARG A 243 -7.32 10.15 0.28
N SER A 244 -7.97 9.09 -0.21
CA SER A 244 -7.39 8.14 -1.17
C SER A 244 -7.08 8.81 -2.52
N PHE A 245 -8.01 9.61 -3.05
CA PHE A 245 -7.81 10.36 -4.31
C PHE A 245 -6.55 11.21 -4.24
N VAL A 246 -6.44 12.00 -3.17
CA VAL A 246 -5.33 12.93 -2.96
C VAL A 246 -4.01 12.17 -2.81
N MET A 247 -3.99 11.08 -2.04
CA MET A 247 -2.75 10.34 -1.77
C MET A 247 -2.22 9.59 -2.98
N ILE A 248 -3.09 8.92 -3.74
CA ILE A 248 -2.71 8.28 -4.99
C ILE A 248 -2.15 9.31 -5.99
N THR A 249 -2.84 10.44 -6.15
CA THR A 249 -2.42 11.52 -7.05
C THR A 249 -1.06 12.08 -6.64
N THR A 250 -0.92 12.39 -5.35
CA THR A 250 0.31 12.95 -4.77
C THR A 250 1.47 11.98 -4.98
N ALA A 251 1.28 10.69 -4.67
CA ALA A 251 2.30 9.67 -4.87
C ALA A 251 2.77 9.60 -6.31
N TYR A 252 1.84 9.55 -7.26
CA TYR A 252 2.17 9.48 -8.68
C TYR A 252 2.94 10.73 -9.15
N VAL A 253 2.43 11.92 -8.84
CA VAL A 253 3.03 13.20 -9.28
C VAL A 253 4.42 13.40 -8.67
N ILE A 254 4.59 13.14 -7.38
CA ILE A 254 5.89 13.25 -6.71
C ILE A 254 6.89 12.27 -7.32
N GLY A 255 6.48 11.03 -7.56
CA GLY A 255 7.31 10.03 -8.21
C GLY A 255 7.76 10.44 -9.61
N TYR A 256 6.82 10.97 -10.41
CA TYR A 256 7.11 11.47 -11.74
C TYR A 256 8.12 12.63 -11.72
N ILE A 257 7.92 13.62 -10.84
CA ILE A 257 8.84 14.77 -10.69
C ILE A 257 10.21 14.28 -10.22
N GLN A 258 10.28 13.40 -9.21
CA GLN A 258 11.54 12.95 -8.64
C GLN A 258 12.40 12.15 -9.62
N GLN A 259 11.79 11.37 -10.52
CA GLN A 259 12.50 10.54 -11.50
C GLN A 259 12.62 11.20 -12.89
N SER A 260 12.12 12.42 -13.06
CA SER A 260 12.19 13.10 -14.36
C SER A 260 13.61 13.58 -14.71
N ASN A 261 14.00 13.38 -15.97
CA ASN A 261 15.31 13.78 -16.52
C ASN A 261 15.32 15.14 -17.21
N TRP A 262 14.17 15.79 -17.25
CA TRP A 262 14.04 17.07 -17.92
C TRP A 262 14.70 18.16 -17.07
N TRP A 263 15.70 18.83 -17.63
CA TRP A 263 16.41 19.93 -16.97
C TRP A 263 15.45 21.05 -16.52
N VAL A 264 14.36 21.28 -17.25
CA VAL A 264 13.27 22.19 -16.86
C VAL A 264 12.56 21.71 -15.59
N MET A 265 12.26 20.41 -15.50
CA MET A 265 11.60 19.85 -14.32
C MET A 265 12.56 19.80 -13.12
N LYS A 266 13.86 19.58 -13.36
CA LYS A 266 14.92 19.74 -12.35
C LYS A 266 14.97 21.19 -11.83
N PHE A 267 14.94 22.17 -12.72
CA PHE A 267 14.91 23.59 -12.35
C PHE A 267 13.64 23.97 -11.56
N VAL A 268 12.46 23.58 -12.06
CA VAL A 268 11.17 23.83 -11.38
C VAL A 268 11.15 23.17 -10.00
N LYS A 269 11.67 21.95 -9.89
CA LYS A 269 11.78 21.22 -8.63
C LYS A 269 12.71 21.93 -7.65
N ASP A 270 13.93 22.24 -8.08
CA ASP A 270 14.99 22.76 -7.22
C ASP A 270 14.69 24.19 -6.75
N LYS A 271 14.04 25.01 -7.59
CA LYS A 271 13.74 26.42 -7.29
C LYS A 271 12.36 26.68 -6.70
N PHE A 272 11.34 25.89 -7.04
CA PHE A 272 9.94 26.23 -6.70
C PHE A 272 9.21 25.13 -5.94
N LEU A 273 9.46 23.86 -6.22
CA LEU A 273 8.66 22.78 -5.65
C LEU A 273 9.26 22.15 -4.38
N SER A 274 10.57 22.20 -4.14
CA SER A 274 11.17 21.49 -3.00
C SER A 274 10.60 21.86 -1.61
N PRO A 275 10.39 23.16 -1.27
CA PRO A 275 9.75 23.54 -0.01
C PRO A 275 8.26 23.16 0.03
N VAL A 276 7.58 23.30 -1.11
CA VAL A 276 6.15 22.98 -1.26
C VAL A 276 5.91 21.47 -1.14
N LEU A 277 6.78 20.66 -1.73
CA LEU A 277 6.75 19.20 -1.67
C LEU A 277 7.04 18.71 -0.25
N GLY A 278 8.03 19.27 0.43
CA GLY A 278 8.30 18.95 1.84
C GLY A 278 7.10 19.28 2.74
N LYS A 279 6.53 20.48 2.59
CA LYS A 279 5.34 20.90 3.34
C LYS A 279 4.11 20.05 3.00
N LEU A 280 3.93 19.69 1.74
CA LEU A 280 2.85 18.81 1.28
C LEU A 280 2.99 17.42 1.88
N LEU A 281 4.18 16.83 1.86
CA LEU A 281 4.43 15.50 2.44
C LEU A 281 4.15 15.49 3.94
N LEU A 282 4.63 16.50 4.68
CA LEU A 282 4.38 16.63 6.11
C LEU A 282 2.88 16.80 6.39
N SER A 283 2.20 17.70 5.68
CA SER A 283 0.74 17.88 5.86
C SER A 283 -0.10 16.66 5.45
N ARG A 284 0.46 15.74 4.65
CA ARG A 284 -0.18 14.46 4.33
C ARG A 284 0.09 13.37 5.37
N ALA A 285 1.07 13.53 6.26
CA ALA A 285 1.34 12.58 7.34
C ALA A 285 0.37 12.80 8.52
N ASP A 286 -0.03 14.04 8.77
CA ASP A 286 -0.94 14.41 9.86
C ASP A 286 -2.41 14.19 9.45
N PHE A 287 -2.86 12.94 9.38
CA PHE A 287 -4.26 12.62 9.15
C PHE A 287 -4.99 12.30 10.46
N ASP A 288 -5.99 13.11 10.80
CA ASP A 288 -6.84 12.87 11.96
C ASP A 288 -7.85 11.76 11.66
N CYS A 289 -7.66 10.61 12.31
CA CYS A 289 -8.59 9.49 12.22
C CYS A 289 -9.83 9.69 13.11
N GLY A 290 -9.88 10.74 13.92
CA GLY A 290 -10.87 11.02 14.96
C GLY A 290 -10.81 10.05 16.14
N GLU A 291 -11.75 10.20 17.08
CA GLU A 291 -11.76 9.41 18.31
C GLU A 291 -12.46 8.05 18.12
N LEU A 292 -11.93 7.02 18.78
CA LEU A 292 -12.60 5.73 18.92
C LEU A 292 -13.69 5.82 19.98
N ILE A 293 -14.80 5.12 19.74
CA ILE A 293 -15.87 5.02 20.74
C ILE A 293 -15.33 4.28 21.96
N LYS A 294 -15.54 4.87 23.14
CA LYS A 294 -15.34 4.17 24.41
C LYS A 294 -16.49 3.18 24.58
N ILE A 295 -16.17 1.90 24.45
CA ILE A 295 -17.10 0.77 24.65
C ILE A 295 -17.12 0.39 26.12
#